data_AF-S4RKX5-F1
#
_entry.id   AF-S4RKX5-F1
#
_cell.length_a   1.000
_cell.length_b   1.000
_cell.length_c   1.000
_cell.angle_alpha   90.00
_cell.angle_beta   90.00
_cell.angle_gamma   90.00
#
_symmetry.space_group_name_H-M   'P 1'
#
loop_
_entity.id
_entity.type
_entity.pdbx_description
1 polymer ?
#
loop_
_entity_poly.entity_id
_entity_poly.type
_entity_poly.pdbx_seq_one_letter_code
_entity_poly.pdbx_strand_id
1 'polypeptide(L)'
;VVLPRCVPSPMRESCLIHFLLFTVTGAAAAATLVQVAAEYFKDFHLLLTGVICLAAAIEKANLHKRIALRMVMVVGSNPAWLMLGFMVTAAFLSMWLSNTSTAAMLMPIVEAMLVQIMNAEASIDNLEHGEAEPMFTGMDPVSETRPSSTQNYTARDAEAPAVPSRYHSQSQQMLCKSLSLCVAYASTIGGITTITGTSTNLIFAEQFNTRYPECDCINFTSWISFSLPISFIILILSWVWMHIIFLGFNFAHMFKCAKTEKELAAEAVIKKEYQQLGPFSYQELVAAIIFLLMAILWFTREPGFMPGWASVIG
;
A
#
# COMPACT_ATOMS: atom_id res chain seq x y z
N VAL A 1 15.68 -13.03 -40.05
CA VAL A 1 16.12 -12.10 -38.99
C VAL A 1 15.18 -12.26 -37.83
N VAL A 2 15.64 -12.93 -36.77
CA VAL A 2 14.86 -13.19 -35.56
C VAL A 2 14.70 -11.86 -34.84
N LEU A 3 13.49 -11.33 -34.78
CA LEU A 3 13.15 -10.19 -33.92
C LEU A 3 13.43 -10.61 -32.46
N PRO A 4 14.35 -9.95 -31.75
CA PRO A 4 14.57 -10.29 -30.35
C PRO A 4 13.31 -9.95 -29.56
N ARG A 5 12.94 -10.88 -28.68
CA ARG A 5 11.86 -10.76 -27.71
C ARG A 5 11.95 -9.38 -27.03
N CYS A 6 10.92 -8.55 -27.20
CA CYS A 6 10.73 -7.36 -26.39
C CYS A 6 10.51 -7.81 -24.95
N VAL A 7 11.61 -7.88 -24.19
CA VAL A 7 11.55 -7.84 -22.73
C VAL A 7 10.89 -6.49 -22.40
N PRO A 8 9.85 -6.43 -21.55
CA PRO A 8 9.31 -5.16 -21.12
C PRO A 8 10.39 -4.48 -20.28
N SER A 9 11.17 -3.61 -20.91
CA SER A 9 12.06 -2.71 -20.20
C SER A 9 11.20 -1.85 -19.26
N PRO A 10 11.66 -1.56 -18.03
CA PRO A 10 11.07 -0.55 -17.16
C PRO A 10 10.62 0.66 -17.99
N MET A 11 9.39 1.14 -17.80
CA MET A 11 8.81 2.20 -18.64
C MET A 11 9.75 3.43 -18.79
N ARG A 12 10.57 3.69 -17.77
CA ARG A 12 11.60 4.75 -17.75
C ARG A 12 12.69 4.56 -18.81
N GLU A 13 13.14 3.32 -19.03
CA GLU A 13 14.15 2.98 -20.02
C GLU A 13 13.59 3.14 -21.44
N SER A 14 12.34 2.75 -21.66
CA SER A 14 11.65 2.97 -22.93
C SER A 14 11.55 4.47 -23.26
N CYS A 15 11.21 5.33 -22.30
CA CYS A 15 11.21 6.79 -22.50
C CYS A 15 12.61 7.34 -22.83
N LEU A 16 13.65 6.88 -22.12
CA LEU A 16 15.04 7.30 -22.38
C LEU A 16 15.54 6.86 -23.75
N ILE A 17 15.15 5.66 -24.19
CA ILE A 17 15.48 5.15 -25.53
C ILE A 17 14.81 6.00 -26.61
N HIS A 18 13.54 6.41 -26.43
CA HIS A 18 12.87 7.31 -27.38
C HIS A 18 13.55 8.69 -27.44
N PHE A 19 13.94 9.25 -26.29
CA PHE A 19 14.68 10.51 -26.24
C PHE A 19 16.06 10.39 -26.90
N LEU A 20 16.81 9.33 -26.58
CA LEU A 20 18.14 9.09 -27.14
C LEU A 20 18.07 8.85 -28.66
N LEU A 21 17.09 8.07 -29.14
CA LEU A 21 16.84 7.86 -30.56
C LEU A 21 16.52 9.17 -31.29
N PHE A 22 15.74 10.05 -30.67
CA PHE A 22 15.40 11.37 -31.21
C PHE A 22 16.63 12.28 -31.30
N THR A 23 17.56 12.22 -30.33
CA THR A 23 18.82 12.97 -30.38
C THR A 23 19.84 12.41 -31.38
N VAL A 24 19.93 11.08 -31.53
CA VAL A 24 20.91 10.40 -32.39
C VAL A 24 20.52 10.45 -33.88
N THR A 25 19.22 10.52 -34.19
CA THR A 25 18.73 10.66 -35.58
C THR A 25 18.91 12.06 -36.17
N GLY A 26 19.50 13.01 -35.42
CA GLY A 26 19.96 14.30 -35.93
C GLY A 26 18.86 15.30 -36.31
N ALA A 27 17.60 15.01 -35.97
CA ALA A 27 16.45 15.85 -36.33
C ALA A 27 16.26 17.10 -35.44
N ALA A 28 16.99 17.20 -34.32
CA ALA A 28 16.82 18.27 -33.34
C ALA A 28 17.89 19.37 -33.49
N ALA A 29 17.47 20.55 -33.94
CA ALA A 29 18.24 21.78 -33.70
C ALA A 29 18.30 22.03 -32.18
N ALA A 30 19.31 22.77 -31.69
CA ALA A 30 19.43 23.10 -30.26
C ALA A 30 18.14 23.72 -29.68
N ALA A 31 17.36 24.45 -30.50
CA ALA A 31 16.05 24.97 -30.15
C ALA A 31 15.00 23.88 -29.83
N THR A 32 15.02 22.76 -30.57
CA THR A 32 14.11 21.61 -30.35
C THR A 32 14.48 20.87 -29.06
N LEU A 33 15.76 20.78 -28.72
CA LEU A 33 16.23 20.18 -27.47
C LEU A 33 15.80 20.99 -26.24
N VAL A 34 15.86 22.32 -26.32
CA VAL A 34 15.36 23.22 -25.27
C VAL A 34 13.84 23.09 -25.11
N GLN A 35 13.10 22.97 -26.21
CA GLN A 35 11.63 22.73 -26.17
C GLN A 35 11.28 21.37 -25.56
N VAL A 36 11.98 20.31 -25.94
CA VAL A 36 11.77 18.98 -25.34
C VAL A 36 12.16 18.97 -23.87
N ALA A 37 13.26 19.62 -23.48
CA ALA A 37 13.66 19.75 -22.08
C ALA A 37 12.64 20.55 -21.26
N ALA A 38 12.06 21.61 -21.82
CA ALA A 38 10.99 22.38 -21.18
C ALA A 38 9.71 21.54 -20.97
N GLU A 39 9.40 20.62 -21.89
CA GLU A 39 8.26 19.71 -21.76
C GLU A 39 8.41 18.73 -20.58
N TYR A 40 9.65 18.34 -20.23
CA TYR A 40 9.94 17.50 -19.05
C TYR A 40 9.84 18.25 -17.71
N PHE A 41 9.88 19.58 -17.70
CA PHE A 41 9.86 20.43 -16.49
C PHE A 41 8.56 21.22 -16.33
N LYS A 42 7.43 20.66 -16.77
CA LYS A 42 6.11 21.22 -16.44
C LYS A 42 5.85 21.18 -14.93
N ASP A 43 5.06 22.14 -14.44
CA ASP A 43 4.66 22.28 -13.03
C ASP A 43 4.13 20.97 -12.43
N PHE A 44 3.49 20.17 -13.27
CA PHE A 44 3.06 18.81 -12.99
C PHE A 44 4.16 17.87 -12.44
N HIS A 45 5.32 17.81 -13.10
CA HIS A 45 6.41 16.92 -12.71
C HIS A 45 7.04 17.37 -11.39
N LEU A 46 7.09 18.69 -11.15
CA LEU A 46 7.49 19.27 -9.87
C LEU A 46 6.50 18.90 -8.76
N LEU A 47 5.19 18.95 -9.04
CA LEU A 47 4.16 18.53 -8.10
C LEU A 47 4.27 17.04 -7.77
N LEU A 48 4.43 16.16 -8.76
CA LEU A 48 4.63 14.73 -8.55
C LEU A 48 5.87 14.46 -7.67
N THR A 49 6.97 15.17 -7.95
CA THR A 49 8.22 15.05 -7.18
C THR A 49 8.03 15.52 -5.73
N GLY A 50 7.30 16.62 -5.51
CA GLY A 50 6.96 17.13 -4.18
C GLY A 50 6.13 16.15 -3.36
N VAL A 51 5.10 15.53 -3.96
CA VAL A 51 4.25 14.53 -3.29
C VAL A 51 5.06 13.29 -2.93
N ILE A 52 5.92 12.79 -3.84
CA ILE A 52 6.80 11.65 -3.55
C ILE A 52 7.78 11.98 -2.42
N CYS A 53 8.36 13.18 -2.42
CA CYS A 53 9.27 13.63 -1.36
C CYS A 53 8.58 13.70 0.00
N LEU A 54 7.36 14.25 0.04
CA LEU A 54 6.56 14.29 1.26
C LEU A 54 6.18 12.88 1.75
N ALA A 55 5.75 12.00 0.84
CA ALA A 55 5.44 10.61 1.16
C ALA A 55 6.65 9.89 1.77
N ALA A 56 7.84 10.08 1.19
CA ALA A 56 9.09 9.54 1.73
C ALA A 56 9.46 10.13 3.11
N ALA A 57 9.15 11.42 3.36
CA ALA A 57 9.35 12.04 4.66
C ALA A 57 8.43 11.44 5.74
N ILE A 58 7.14 11.20 5.40
CA ILE A 58 6.17 10.53 6.27
C ILE A 58 6.56 9.08 6.55
N GLU A 59 7.12 8.41 5.55
CA GLU A 59 7.70 7.07 5.68
C GLU A 59 8.86 7.07 6.67
N LYS A 60 9.85 7.94 6.45
CA LYS A 60 11.04 8.05 7.31
C LYS A 60 10.70 8.44 8.75
N ALA A 61 9.66 9.26 8.93
CA ALA A 61 9.16 9.64 10.24
C ALA A 61 8.41 8.49 10.96
N ASN A 62 8.11 7.36 10.29
CA ASN A 62 7.26 6.26 10.79
C ASN A 62 5.83 6.68 11.19
N LEU A 63 5.39 7.88 10.79
CA LEU A 63 4.06 8.41 11.11
C LEU A 63 2.95 7.51 10.55
N HIS A 64 3.15 6.98 9.35
CA HIS A 64 2.23 6.04 8.69
C HIS A 64 1.97 4.78 9.54
N LYS A 65 2.99 4.20 10.20
CA LYS A 65 2.82 3.04 11.09
C LYS A 65 1.96 3.37 12.30
N ARG A 66 2.19 4.54 12.91
CA ARG A 66 1.39 5.01 14.05
C ARG A 66 -0.09 5.20 13.67
N ILE A 67 -0.34 5.80 12.51
CA ILE A 67 -1.69 5.99 11.97
C ILE A 67 -2.33 4.63 11.67
N ALA A 68 -1.61 3.74 11.00
CA ALA A 68 -2.10 2.42 10.61
C ALA A 68 -2.51 1.59 11.83
N LEU A 69 -1.63 1.44 12.81
CA LEU A 69 -1.92 0.67 14.02
C LEU A 69 -3.06 1.30 14.82
N ARG A 70 -3.13 2.64 14.89
CA ARG A 70 -4.22 3.33 15.57
C ARG A 70 -5.58 3.08 14.90
N MET A 71 -5.63 3.12 13.57
CA MET A 71 -6.86 2.83 12.82
C MET A 71 -7.32 1.39 13.03
N VAL A 72 -6.41 0.42 12.97
CA VAL A 72 -6.74 -1.00 13.19
C VAL A 72 -7.22 -1.25 14.63
N MET A 73 -6.63 -0.59 15.64
CA MET A 73 -7.10 -0.68 17.03
C MET A 73 -8.53 -0.17 17.25
N VAL A 74 -8.95 0.86 16.51
CA VAL A 74 -10.30 1.44 16.65
C VAL A 74 -11.38 0.52 16.11
N VAL A 75 -11.07 -0.23 15.04
CA VAL A 75 -12.05 -1.05 14.31
C VAL A 75 -12.35 -2.37 15.04
N GLY A 76 -11.42 -2.82 15.89
CA GLY A 76 -11.59 -3.99 16.76
C GLY A 76 -10.91 -5.25 16.25
N SER A 77 -11.08 -6.33 17.01
CA SER A 77 -10.28 -7.55 16.91
C SER A 77 -10.96 -8.72 16.18
N ASN A 78 -12.22 -8.56 15.81
CA ASN A 78 -12.95 -9.58 15.05
C ASN A 78 -12.40 -9.68 13.62
N PRO A 79 -12.21 -10.87 13.03
CA PRO A 79 -11.58 -11.03 11.72
C PRO A 79 -12.23 -10.20 10.60
N ALA A 80 -13.57 -10.05 10.60
CA ALA A 80 -14.27 -9.25 9.58
C ALA A 80 -13.98 -7.75 9.71
N TRP A 81 -14.00 -7.25 10.95
CA TRP A 81 -13.68 -5.88 11.29
C TRP A 81 -12.19 -5.59 11.12
N LEU A 82 -11.34 -6.56 11.44
CA LEU A 82 -9.89 -6.48 11.24
C LEU A 82 -9.55 -6.29 9.77
N MET A 83 -10.17 -7.07 8.88
CA MET A 83 -10.05 -6.90 7.42
C MET A 83 -10.49 -5.49 7.00
N LEU A 84 -11.63 -5.01 7.49
CA LEU A 84 -12.10 -3.65 7.22
C LEU A 84 -11.10 -2.60 7.70
N GLY A 85 -10.53 -2.78 8.89
CA GLY A 85 -9.54 -1.87 9.46
C GLY A 85 -8.29 -1.77 8.60
N PHE A 86 -7.79 -2.91 8.11
CA PHE A 86 -6.68 -2.92 7.15
C PHE A 86 -7.05 -2.29 5.81
N MET A 87 -8.26 -2.54 5.29
CA MET A 87 -8.72 -1.92 4.04
C MET A 87 -8.87 -0.41 4.16
N VAL A 88 -9.52 0.09 5.21
CA VAL A 88 -9.69 1.53 5.44
C VAL A 88 -8.34 2.21 5.64
N THR A 89 -7.44 1.57 6.39
CA THR A 89 -6.07 2.06 6.59
C THR A 89 -5.30 2.12 5.27
N ALA A 90 -5.35 1.05 4.47
CA ALA A 90 -4.69 1.00 3.16
C ALA A 90 -5.25 2.04 2.20
N ALA A 91 -6.58 2.18 2.12
CA ALA A 91 -7.21 3.18 1.27
C ALA A 91 -6.85 4.61 1.71
N PHE A 92 -6.85 4.89 3.01
CA PHE A 92 -6.48 6.19 3.54
C PHE A 92 -5.01 6.54 3.30
N LEU A 93 -4.09 5.61 3.56
CA LEU A 93 -2.67 5.85 3.29
C LEU A 93 -2.39 6.00 1.79
N SER A 94 -3.02 5.17 0.96
CA SER A 94 -2.83 5.17 -0.49
C SER A 94 -3.48 6.36 -1.22
N MET A 95 -4.30 7.14 -0.52
CA MET A 95 -4.79 8.44 -1.01
C MET A 95 -3.67 9.48 -1.10
N TRP A 96 -2.59 9.30 -0.34
CA TRP A 96 -1.48 10.26 -0.24
C TRP A 96 -0.13 9.65 -0.63
N LEU A 97 0.05 8.36 -0.33
CA LEU A 97 1.18 7.55 -0.74
C LEU A 97 0.86 6.77 -2.02
N SER A 98 1.88 6.28 -2.71
CA SER A 98 1.70 5.38 -3.84
C SER A 98 1.07 4.05 -3.40
N ASN A 99 0.23 3.45 -4.26
CA ASN A 99 -0.39 2.14 -4.05
C ASN A 99 0.65 1.05 -3.69
N THR A 100 1.79 1.05 -4.38
CA THR A 100 2.87 0.08 -4.13
C THR A 100 3.54 0.32 -2.79
N SER A 101 3.81 1.58 -2.43
CA SER A 101 4.40 1.94 -1.14
C SER A 101 3.49 1.56 0.03
N THR A 102 2.21 1.86 -0.09
CA THR A 102 1.22 1.54 0.94
C THR A 102 1.12 0.04 1.19
N ALA A 103 1.04 -0.76 0.12
CA ALA A 103 1.02 -2.22 0.24
C ALA A 103 2.32 -2.74 0.88
N ALA A 104 3.49 -2.27 0.44
CA ALA A 104 4.78 -2.68 0.97
C ALA A 104 4.97 -2.35 2.46
N MET A 105 4.41 -1.23 2.94
CA MET A 105 4.47 -0.84 4.36
C MET A 105 3.52 -1.62 5.25
N LEU A 106 2.33 -1.96 4.73
CA LEU A 106 1.31 -2.68 5.49
C LEU A 106 1.55 -4.19 5.50
N MET A 107 2.20 -4.75 4.48
CA MET A 107 2.44 -6.20 4.38
C MET A 107 3.19 -6.78 5.59
N PRO A 108 4.29 -6.19 6.10
CA PRO A 108 4.97 -6.70 7.29
C PRO A 108 4.10 -6.67 8.55
N ILE A 109 3.22 -5.66 8.67
CA ILE A 109 2.28 -5.55 9.80
C ILE A 109 1.22 -6.65 9.72
N VAL A 110 0.67 -6.87 8.51
CA VAL A 110 -0.27 -7.95 8.24
C VAL A 110 0.36 -9.32 8.52
N GLU A 111 1.60 -9.55 8.09
CA GLU A 111 2.34 -10.79 8.35
C GLU A 111 2.60 -11.01 9.84
N ALA A 112 3.05 -9.98 10.56
CA ALA A 112 3.28 -10.06 12.01
C ALA A 112 1.98 -10.41 12.76
N MET A 113 0.85 -9.82 12.33
CA MET A 113 -0.46 -10.14 12.88
C MET A 113 -0.92 -11.57 12.56
N LEU A 114 -0.77 -12.00 11.30
CA LEU A 114 -1.14 -13.34 10.86
C LEU A 114 -0.39 -14.42 11.64
N VAL A 115 0.93 -14.29 11.78
CA VAL A 115 1.76 -15.24 12.52
C VAL A 115 1.27 -15.40 13.97
N GLN A 116 0.88 -14.31 14.60
CA GLN A 116 0.42 -14.34 15.99
C GLN A 116 -0.98 -14.96 16.14
N ILE A 117 -1.89 -14.69 15.20
CA ILE A 117 -3.19 -15.36 15.14
C ILE A 117 -2.98 -16.87 14.98
N MET A 118 -2.08 -17.28 14.09
CA MET A 118 -1.76 -18.70 13.87
C MET A 118 -1.14 -19.37 15.09
N ASN A 119 -0.25 -18.67 15.81
CA ASN A 119 0.34 -19.17 17.05
C ASN A 119 -0.70 -19.30 18.17
N ALA A 120 -1.63 -18.35 18.28
CA ALA A 120 -2.73 -18.41 19.24
C ALA A 120 -3.68 -19.59 18.92
N GLU A 121 -3.94 -19.85 17.64
CA GLU A 121 -4.70 -21.04 17.22
C GLU A 121 -3.98 -22.34 17.60
N ALA A 122 -2.67 -22.44 17.33
CA ALA A 122 -1.89 -23.61 17.70
C ALA A 122 -1.87 -23.84 19.22
N SER A 123 -1.80 -22.78 20.04
CA SER A 123 -1.89 -22.94 21.51
C SER A 123 -3.26 -23.44 21.96
N ILE A 124 -4.35 -23.03 21.32
CA ILE A 124 -5.70 -23.51 21.63
C ILE A 124 -5.83 -24.98 21.24
N ASP A 125 -5.39 -25.34 20.02
CA ASP A 125 -5.40 -26.73 19.56
C ASP A 125 -4.60 -27.64 20.51
N ASN A 126 -3.43 -27.17 20.99
CA ASN A 126 -2.60 -27.90 21.96
C ASN A 126 -3.26 -28.03 23.35
N LEU A 127 -3.98 -26.99 23.81
CA LEU A 127 -4.74 -27.03 25.06
C LEU A 127 -5.94 -27.99 24.98
N GLU A 128 -6.56 -28.10 23.80
CA GLU A 128 -7.64 -29.05 23.55
C GLU A 128 -7.13 -30.49 23.33
N HIS A 129 -5.91 -30.67 22.80
CA HIS A 129 -5.36 -31.99 22.44
C HIS A 129 -4.30 -32.56 23.41
N GLY A 130 -3.87 -31.84 24.44
CA GLY A 130 -3.20 -32.43 25.60
C GLY A 130 -1.83 -33.08 25.37
N GLU A 131 -1.03 -32.64 24.40
CA GLU A 131 0.35 -33.11 24.22
C GLU A 131 1.37 -31.99 24.56
N ALA A 132 2.31 -32.31 25.44
CA ALA A 132 3.29 -31.39 26.02
C ALA A 132 4.63 -31.36 25.25
N GLU A 133 5.02 -30.16 24.80
CA GLU A 133 6.39 -29.62 24.57
C GLU A 133 7.33 -30.28 23.51
N PRO A 134 8.34 -29.55 22.93
CA PRO A 134 8.93 -28.31 23.44
C PRO A 134 8.94 -27.07 22.53
N MET A 135 8.88 -25.95 23.23
CA MET A 135 9.23 -24.57 22.87
C MET A 135 10.49 -24.46 21.99
N PHE A 136 10.36 -23.93 20.76
CA PHE A 136 11.51 -23.59 19.91
C PHE A 136 12.11 -22.24 20.34
N THR A 137 13.11 -22.30 21.21
CA THR A 137 14.00 -21.19 21.57
C THR A 137 15.13 -21.03 20.54
N GLY A 138 15.43 -19.78 20.16
CA GLY A 138 16.76 -19.38 19.67
C GLY A 138 16.91 -19.26 18.15
N MET A 139 16.89 -18.01 17.68
CA MET A 139 17.50 -17.61 16.42
C MET A 139 18.99 -17.34 16.71
N ASP A 140 19.93 -18.03 16.06
CA ASP A 140 21.35 -17.66 16.02
C ASP A 140 22.10 -18.35 14.85
N PRO A 141 23.28 -17.84 14.42
CA PRO A 141 23.48 -17.42 13.04
C PRO A 141 24.30 -18.37 12.15
N VAL A 142 24.24 -18.05 10.86
CA VAL A 142 25.04 -18.58 9.73
C VAL A 142 26.49 -18.84 10.10
N SER A 143 26.97 -20.07 9.89
CA SER A 143 28.39 -20.37 9.78
C SER A 143 28.64 -21.39 8.67
N GLU A 144 29.42 -20.97 7.68
CA GLU A 144 29.95 -21.77 6.57
C GLU A 144 30.80 -22.94 7.09
N THR A 145 30.62 -24.13 6.52
CA THR A 145 31.74 -25.06 6.28
C THR A 145 31.36 -26.13 5.24
N ARG A 146 32.10 -26.17 4.14
CA ARG A 146 32.22 -27.32 3.21
C ARG A 146 33.35 -28.22 3.73
N PRO A 147 33.41 -29.55 3.44
CA PRO A 147 33.71 -29.99 2.07
C PRO A 147 33.12 -31.36 1.61
N SER A 148 33.03 -31.55 0.27
CA SER A 148 33.32 -32.74 -0.58
C SER A 148 32.77 -34.14 -0.18
N SER A 149 32.15 -35.00 -1.01
CA SER A 149 32.42 -35.38 -2.41
C SER A 149 31.36 -36.38 -2.95
N THR A 150 31.17 -36.39 -4.28
CA THR A 150 30.90 -37.57 -5.16
C THR A 150 29.47 -38.15 -5.35
N GLN A 151 28.87 -37.73 -6.48
CA GLN A 151 28.17 -38.50 -7.54
C GLN A 151 26.98 -39.44 -7.22
N ASN A 152 25.81 -39.16 -7.81
CA ASN A 152 25.38 -39.73 -9.10
C ASN A 152 24.00 -39.20 -9.54
N TYR A 153 23.86 -38.94 -10.83
CA TYR A 153 22.65 -38.44 -11.48
C TYR A 153 21.70 -39.59 -11.84
N THR A 154 20.43 -39.49 -11.44
CA THR A 154 19.29 -39.98 -12.23
C THR A 154 18.21 -38.90 -12.23
N ALA A 155 17.98 -38.31 -13.40
CA ALA A 155 16.94 -37.32 -13.64
C ALA A 155 15.58 -38.01 -13.73
N ARG A 156 14.77 -37.90 -12.67
CA ARG A 156 13.30 -37.90 -12.72
C ARG A 156 12.78 -36.98 -11.61
N ASP A 157 11.95 -36.04 -12.02
CA ASP A 157 11.06 -35.22 -11.20
C ASP A 157 11.76 -34.36 -10.13
N ALA A 158 12.24 -33.19 -10.57
CA ALA A 158 12.60 -32.11 -9.67
C ALA A 158 11.31 -31.51 -9.07
N GLU A 159 10.74 -32.23 -8.10
CA GLU A 159 9.89 -31.63 -7.07
C GLU A 159 10.75 -30.53 -6.42
N ALA A 160 10.40 -29.27 -6.64
CA ALA A 160 11.07 -28.16 -5.98
C ALA A 160 11.09 -28.45 -4.47
N PRO A 161 12.22 -28.26 -3.77
CA PRO A 161 12.29 -28.55 -2.35
C PRO A 161 11.18 -27.77 -1.66
N ALA A 162 10.25 -28.52 -1.06
CA ALA A 162 9.07 -27.96 -0.40
C ALA A 162 9.56 -26.97 0.65
N VAL A 163 9.27 -25.68 0.39
CA VAL A 163 9.38 -24.62 1.38
C VAL A 163 8.62 -25.12 2.61
N PRO A 164 9.23 -25.20 3.81
CA PRO A 164 8.53 -25.69 5.00
C PRO A 164 7.24 -24.87 5.12
N SER A 165 6.09 -25.55 5.02
CA SER A 165 4.80 -24.89 4.95
C SER A 165 4.56 -24.18 6.28
N ARG A 166 4.81 -22.87 6.30
CA ARG A 166 4.64 -21.98 7.46
C ARG A 166 3.18 -21.91 7.95
N TYR A 167 2.25 -22.61 7.30
CA TYR A 167 0.81 -22.64 7.56
C TYR A 167 0.36 -24.06 7.86
N HIS A 168 -0.26 -24.27 9.03
CA HIS A 168 -0.65 -25.59 9.52
C HIS A 168 -2.09 -25.97 9.12
N SER A 169 -2.96 -24.98 8.82
CA SER A 169 -4.38 -25.19 8.46
C SER A 169 -4.81 -24.44 7.19
N GLN A 170 -5.70 -25.04 6.39
CA GLN A 170 -6.29 -24.42 5.19
C GLN A 170 -6.99 -23.10 5.51
N SER A 171 -7.57 -22.97 6.71
CA SER A 171 -8.20 -21.72 7.19
C SER A 171 -7.18 -20.59 7.34
N GLN A 172 -5.99 -20.88 7.88
CA GLN A 172 -4.91 -19.91 8.06
C GLN A 172 -4.37 -19.41 6.72
N GLN A 173 -4.23 -20.31 5.75
CA GLN A 173 -3.83 -19.92 4.38
C GLN A 173 -4.88 -19.02 3.72
N MET A 174 -6.17 -19.33 3.90
CA MET A 174 -7.24 -18.50 3.36
C MET A 174 -7.25 -17.12 4.02
N LEU A 175 -7.09 -17.03 5.34
CA LEU A 175 -7.01 -15.75 6.04
C LEU A 175 -5.82 -14.90 5.60
N CYS A 176 -4.64 -15.50 5.43
CA CYS A 176 -3.46 -14.81 4.90
C CYS A 176 -3.71 -14.28 3.50
N LYS A 177 -4.19 -15.13 2.58
CA LYS A 177 -4.50 -14.72 1.20
C LYS A 177 -5.52 -13.58 1.19
N SER A 178 -6.54 -13.67 2.04
CA SER A 178 -7.57 -12.66 2.17
C SER A 178 -7.02 -11.31 2.60
N LEU A 179 -6.26 -11.27 3.69
CA LEU A 179 -5.72 -10.02 4.24
C LEU A 179 -4.74 -9.35 3.26
N SER A 180 -3.85 -10.12 2.64
CA SER A 180 -2.95 -9.58 1.60
C SER A 180 -3.72 -9.02 0.42
N LEU A 181 -4.76 -9.73 -0.04
CA LEU A 181 -5.59 -9.32 -1.18
C LEU A 181 -6.42 -8.07 -0.84
N CYS A 182 -6.97 -7.99 0.37
CA CYS A 182 -7.69 -6.83 0.88
C CYS A 182 -6.82 -5.58 0.87
N VAL A 183 -5.58 -5.67 1.36
CA VAL A 183 -4.63 -4.55 1.35
C VAL A 183 -4.29 -4.11 -0.08
N ALA A 184 -4.08 -5.05 -1.00
CA ALA A 184 -3.77 -4.74 -2.40
C ALA A 184 -4.92 -4.01 -3.11
N TYR A 185 -6.15 -4.50 -2.98
CA TYR A 185 -7.32 -3.85 -3.57
C TYR A 185 -7.63 -2.51 -2.91
N ALA A 186 -7.58 -2.45 -1.58
CA ALA A 186 -7.86 -1.21 -0.86
C ALA A 186 -6.83 -0.12 -1.16
N SER A 187 -5.55 -0.47 -1.33
CA SER A 187 -4.53 0.50 -1.78
C SER A 187 -4.91 1.08 -3.15
N THR A 188 -5.36 0.25 -4.08
CA THR A 188 -5.80 0.71 -5.41
C THR A 188 -7.04 1.61 -5.32
N ILE A 189 -8.00 1.29 -4.46
CA ILE A 189 -9.21 2.10 -4.22
C ILE A 189 -8.87 3.43 -3.53
N GLY A 190 -7.86 3.45 -2.66
CA GLY A 190 -7.34 4.68 -2.08
C GLY A 190 -6.78 5.63 -3.14
N GLY A 191 -5.96 5.09 -4.06
CA GLY A 191 -5.29 5.87 -5.11
C GLY A 191 -6.20 6.54 -6.14
N ILE A 192 -7.47 6.12 -6.26
CA ILE A 192 -8.47 6.79 -7.12
C ILE A 192 -9.13 8.00 -6.44
N THR A 193 -9.05 8.10 -5.12
CA THR A 193 -9.77 9.11 -4.32
C THR A 193 -9.27 10.53 -4.56
N THR A 194 -7.96 10.69 -4.77
CA THR A 194 -7.30 11.98 -5.01
C THR A 194 -6.63 12.02 -6.38
N ILE A 195 -6.49 13.23 -6.93
CA ILE A 195 -5.73 13.44 -8.15
C ILE A 195 -4.26 13.02 -7.95
N THR A 196 -3.72 13.22 -6.75
CA THR A 196 -2.32 12.91 -6.42
C THR A 196 -2.08 11.47 -5.99
N GLY A 197 -3.13 10.66 -5.78
CA GLY A 197 -2.99 9.28 -5.33
C GLY A 197 -2.36 8.38 -6.40
N THR A 198 -2.69 8.61 -7.68
CA THR A 198 -2.12 7.85 -8.80
C THR A 198 -1.63 8.80 -9.90
N SER A 199 -0.46 8.50 -10.49
CA SER A 199 0.10 9.28 -11.59
C SER A 199 -0.84 9.38 -12.80
N THR A 200 -1.68 8.38 -13.05
CA THR A 200 -2.69 8.40 -14.12
C THR A 200 -3.72 9.50 -13.94
N ASN A 201 -4.20 9.73 -12.71
CA ASN A 201 -5.20 10.75 -12.41
C ASN A 201 -4.60 12.14 -12.62
N LEU A 202 -3.36 12.32 -12.17
CA LEU A 202 -2.60 13.53 -12.38
C LEU A 202 -2.43 13.75 -13.90
N ILE A 203 -1.90 12.79 -14.65
CA ILE A 203 -1.66 12.93 -16.11
C ILE A 203 -2.97 13.27 -16.84
N PHE A 204 -4.07 12.66 -16.43
CA PHE A 204 -5.39 12.97 -16.97
C PHE A 204 -5.77 14.45 -16.72
N ALA A 205 -5.65 14.92 -15.48
CA ALA A 205 -5.95 16.31 -15.13
C ALA A 205 -5.09 17.30 -15.95
N GLU A 206 -3.80 16.99 -16.13
CA GLU A 206 -2.88 17.81 -16.93
C GLU A 206 -3.28 17.86 -18.42
N GLN A 207 -3.56 16.70 -19.02
CA GLN A 207 -3.98 16.61 -20.42
C GLN A 207 -5.32 17.29 -20.65
N PHE A 208 -6.23 17.19 -19.67
CA PHE A 208 -7.52 17.86 -19.73
C PHE A 208 -7.36 19.38 -19.71
N ASN A 209 -6.60 19.91 -18.76
CA ASN A 209 -6.35 21.36 -18.64
C ASN A 209 -5.58 21.92 -19.83
N THR A 210 -4.66 21.14 -20.42
CA THR A 210 -3.95 21.52 -21.65
C THR A 210 -4.89 21.61 -22.85
N ARG A 211 -5.90 20.73 -22.93
CA ARG A 211 -6.81 20.65 -24.09
C ARG A 211 -8.03 21.57 -23.98
N TYR A 212 -8.49 21.86 -22.75
CA TYR A 212 -9.66 22.68 -22.47
C TYR A 212 -9.34 23.78 -21.45
N PRO A 213 -8.51 24.78 -21.82
CA PRO A 213 -8.05 25.81 -20.90
C PRO A 213 -9.15 26.78 -20.42
N GLU A 214 -10.32 26.81 -21.07
CA GLU A 214 -11.46 27.63 -20.64
C GLU A 214 -12.37 26.94 -19.61
N CYS A 215 -12.10 25.66 -19.30
CA CYS A 215 -12.92 24.84 -18.40
C CYS A 215 -12.13 24.44 -17.15
N ASP A 216 -12.13 25.29 -16.11
CA ASP A 216 -11.53 25.00 -14.79
C ASP A 216 -12.38 24.05 -13.92
N CYS A 217 -12.98 23.03 -14.53
CA CYS A 217 -13.89 22.12 -13.84
C CYS A 217 -13.15 21.02 -13.05
N ILE A 218 -11.87 20.77 -13.34
CA ILE A 218 -11.07 19.70 -12.71
C ILE A 218 -10.01 20.30 -11.78
N ASN A 219 -10.44 20.61 -10.56
CA ASN A 219 -9.58 21.06 -9.48
C ASN A 219 -9.48 19.97 -8.39
N PHE A 220 -8.51 20.09 -7.48
CA PHE A 220 -8.31 19.12 -6.40
C PHE A 220 -9.60 18.89 -5.59
N THR A 221 -10.32 19.97 -5.28
CA THR A 221 -11.57 19.94 -4.52
C THR A 221 -12.73 19.33 -5.31
N SER A 222 -12.89 19.64 -6.60
CA SER A 222 -13.97 19.04 -7.39
C SER A 222 -13.74 17.54 -7.61
N TRP A 223 -12.49 17.13 -7.84
CA TRP A 223 -12.13 15.72 -7.98
C TRP A 223 -12.38 14.92 -6.71
N ILE A 224 -11.92 15.40 -5.55
CA ILE A 224 -12.10 14.66 -4.30
C ILE A 224 -13.59 14.58 -3.93
N SER A 225 -14.37 15.64 -4.16
CA SER A 225 -15.83 15.62 -3.93
C SER A 225 -16.54 14.61 -4.83
N PHE A 226 -16.05 14.39 -6.06
CA PHE A 226 -16.60 13.39 -6.98
C PHE A 226 -16.13 11.96 -6.67
N SER A 227 -14.81 11.78 -6.47
CA SER A 227 -14.17 10.46 -6.38
C SER A 227 -14.26 9.82 -5.00
N LEU A 228 -14.28 10.61 -3.92
CA LEU A 228 -14.36 10.10 -2.54
C LEU A 228 -15.65 9.33 -2.22
N PRO A 229 -16.86 9.77 -2.60
CA PRO A 229 -18.06 8.95 -2.36
C PRO A 229 -18.04 7.65 -3.16
N ILE A 230 -17.53 7.69 -4.40
CA ILE A 230 -17.41 6.50 -5.25
C ILE A 230 -16.40 5.52 -4.66
N SER A 231 -15.23 5.98 -4.24
CA SER A 231 -14.20 5.13 -3.63
C SER A 231 -14.68 4.52 -2.32
N PHE A 232 -15.42 5.26 -1.49
CA PHE A 232 -16.04 4.74 -0.28
C PHE A 232 -17.03 3.60 -0.59
N ILE A 233 -17.90 3.78 -1.59
CA ILE A 233 -18.86 2.74 -2.01
C ILE A 233 -18.10 1.50 -2.51
N ILE A 234 -17.10 1.66 -3.37
CA ILE A 234 -16.30 0.55 -3.89
C ILE A 234 -15.53 -0.15 -2.78
N LEU A 235 -15.03 0.59 -1.78
CA LEU A 235 -14.34 0.02 -0.62
C LEU A 235 -15.27 -0.88 0.20
N ILE A 236 -16.48 -0.41 0.49
CA ILE A 236 -17.49 -1.21 1.21
C ILE A 236 -17.92 -2.43 0.39
N LEU A 237 -18.17 -2.26 -0.91
CA LEU A 237 -18.49 -3.40 -1.80
C LEU A 237 -17.36 -4.42 -1.84
N SER A 238 -16.11 -3.97 -1.91
CA SER A 238 -14.93 -4.84 -1.89
C SER A 238 -14.80 -5.57 -0.56
N TRP A 239 -15.08 -4.89 0.56
CA TRP A 239 -15.07 -5.51 1.88
C TRP A 239 -16.17 -6.58 2.01
N VAL A 240 -17.40 -6.28 1.58
CA VAL A 240 -18.51 -7.24 1.57
C VAL A 240 -18.16 -8.45 0.69
N TRP A 241 -17.59 -8.21 -0.49
CA TRP A 241 -17.17 -9.28 -1.40
C TRP A 241 -16.11 -10.19 -0.77
N MET A 242 -15.08 -9.63 -0.14
CA MET A 242 -14.05 -10.39 0.56
C MET A 242 -14.63 -11.13 1.77
N HIS A 243 -15.56 -10.51 2.50
CA HIS A 243 -16.25 -11.16 3.61
C HIS A 243 -17.03 -12.39 3.14
N ILE A 244 -17.80 -12.29 2.04
CA ILE A 244 -18.60 -13.40 1.50
C ILE A 244 -17.71 -14.57 1.07
N ILE A 245 -16.59 -14.29 0.39
CA ILE A 245 -15.68 -15.35 -0.10
C ILE A 245 -15.01 -16.10 1.06
N PHE A 246 -14.61 -15.39 2.12
CA PHE A 246 -13.76 -15.98 3.16
C PHE A 246 -14.53 -16.41 4.42
N LEU A 247 -15.56 -15.67 4.82
CA LEU A 247 -16.36 -15.93 6.03
C LEU A 247 -17.77 -16.46 5.70
N GLY A 248 -18.16 -16.49 4.42
CA GLY A 248 -19.48 -16.90 3.97
C GLY A 248 -20.57 -15.85 4.24
N PHE A 249 -21.83 -16.25 4.20
CA PHE A 249 -22.99 -15.35 4.42
C PHE A 249 -23.31 -15.10 5.91
N ASN A 250 -22.42 -15.46 6.84
CA ASN A 250 -22.68 -15.44 8.27
C ASN A 250 -22.42 -14.06 8.93
N PHE A 251 -23.12 -13.02 8.44
CA PHE A 251 -23.07 -11.66 9.02
C PHE A 251 -23.50 -11.60 10.50
N ALA A 252 -24.26 -12.59 10.97
CA ALA A 252 -24.74 -12.65 12.36
C ALA A 252 -23.60 -12.77 13.40
N HIS A 253 -22.44 -13.31 13.03
CA HIS A 253 -21.28 -13.41 13.93
C HIS A 253 -20.56 -12.07 14.11
N MET A 254 -20.77 -11.11 13.19
CA MET A 254 -20.11 -9.79 13.19
C MET A 254 -20.65 -8.85 14.28
N PHE A 255 -21.87 -9.10 14.75
CA PHE A 255 -22.55 -8.33 15.81
C PHE A 255 -22.50 -9.01 17.18
N LYS A 256 -21.84 -10.17 17.32
CA LYS A 256 -21.66 -10.81 18.63
C LYS A 256 -20.62 -10.03 19.44
N CYS A 257 -21.00 -9.68 20.66
CA CYS A 257 -20.18 -8.86 21.56
C CYS A 257 -19.14 -9.68 22.36
N ALA A 258 -19.23 -11.01 22.32
CA ALA A 258 -18.27 -11.89 22.98
C ALA A 258 -17.00 -12.02 22.14
N LYS A 259 -15.88 -11.55 22.68
CA LYS A 259 -14.56 -11.68 22.04
C LYS A 259 -14.06 -13.13 22.17
N THR A 260 -13.65 -13.70 21.04
CA THR A 260 -12.97 -15.01 21.02
C THR A 260 -11.52 -14.85 21.48
N GLU A 261 -10.92 -15.90 22.01
CA GLU A 261 -9.50 -15.91 22.43
C GLU A 261 -8.54 -15.49 21.30
N LYS A 262 -8.87 -15.85 20.05
CA LYS A 262 -8.19 -15.39 18.82
C LYS A 262 -8.22 -13.87 18.63
N GLU A 263 -9.35 -13.25 18.96
CA GLU A 263 -9.53 -11.80 18.87
C GLU A 263 -8.71 -11.10 19.96
N LEU A 264 -8.67 -11.66 21.16
CA LEU A 264 -7.84 -11.13 22.25
C LEU A 264 -6.34 -11.19 21.88
N ALA A 265 -5.89 -12.28 21.26
CA ALA A 265 -4.52 -12.41 20.77
C ALA A 265 -4.21 -11.37 19.69
N ALA A 266 -5.11 -11.16 18.71
CA ALA A 266 -4.94 -10.14 17.68
C ALA A 266 -4.84 -8.72 18.28
N GLU A 267 -5.69 -8.39 19.25
CA GLU A 267 -5.67 -7.09 19.95
C GLU A 267 -4.36 -6.89 20.72
N ALA A 268 -3.89 -7.91 21.44
CA ALA A 268 -2.66 -7.86 22.21
C ALA A 268 -1.44 -7.57 21.31
N VAL A 269 -1.43 -8.13 20.10
CA VAL A 269 -0.35 -7.92 19.12
C VAL A 269 -0.36 -6.50 18.59
N ILE A 270 -1.51 -5.99 18.14
CA ILE A 270 -1.60 -4.61 17.64
C ILE A 270 -1.19 -3.64 18.76
N LYS A 271 -1.62 -3.90 19.99
CA LYS A 271 -1.27 -3.07 21.15
C LYS A 271 0.22 -3.14 21.46
N LYS A 272 0.83 -4.33 21.37
CA LYS A 272 2.27 -4.52 21.56
C LYS A 272 3.07 -3.79 20.48
N GLU A 273 2.69 -3.93 19.22
CA GLU A 273 3.30 -3.21 18.09
C GLU A 273 3.16 -1.70 18.29
N TYR A 274 1.97 -1.20 18.67
CA TYR A 274 1.75 0.21 18.95
C TYR A 274 2.61 0.74 20.10
N GLN A 275 2.77 -0.05 21.16
CA GLN A 275 3.62 0.30 22.30
C GLN A 275 5.11 0.35 21.93
N GLN A 276 5.56 -0.47 20.98
CA GLN A 276 6.94 -0.44 20.49
C GLN A 276 7.30 0.87 19.77
N LEU A 277 6.33 1.60 19.20
CA LEU A 277 6.59 2.91 18.60
C LEU A 277 6.92 4.00 19.64
N GLY A 278 6.64 3.78 20.92
CA GLY A 278 6.92 4.76 21.97
C GLY A 278 6.12 6.08 21.83
N PRO A 279 6.52 7.13 22.57
CA PRO A 279 5.86 8.45 22.52
C PRO A 279 6.09 9.13 21.16
N PHE A 280 5.26 10.15 20.87
CA PHE A 280 5.38 10.93 19.63
C PHE A 280 6.77 11.55 19.50
N SER A 281 7.46 11.20 18.41
CA SER A 281 8.76 11.80 18.08
C SER A 281 8.56 13.19 17.47
N TYR A 282 9.56 14.07 17.65
CA TYR A 282 9.57 15.38 16.99
C TYR A 282 9.45 15.27 15.46
N GLN A 283 10.05 14.23 14.87
CA GLN A 283 9.98 13.97 13.44
C GLN A 283 8.56 13.64 12.97
N GLU A 284 7.83 12.84 13.77
CA GLU A 284 6.42 12.50 13.50
C GLU A 284 5.54 13.75 13.57
N LEU A 285 5.76 14.60 14.58
CA LEU A 285 4.99 15.83 14.75
C LEU A 285 5.20 16.80 13.59
N VAL A 286 6.46 17.06 13.20
CA VAL A 286 6.77 17.95 12.08
C VAL A 286 6.20 17.41 10.77
N ALA A 287 6.35 16.11 10.50
CA ALA A 287 5.78 15.47 9.31
C ALA A 287 4.24 15.59 9.29
N ALA A 288 3.57 15.41 10.43
CA ALA A 288 2.13 15.58 10.54
C ALA A 288 1.68 17.02 10.29
N ILE A 289 2.42 18.01 10.82
CA ILE A 289 2.14 19.44 10.59
C ILE A 289 2.29 19.80 9.11
N ILE A 290 3.40 19.39 8.48
CA ILE A 290 3.65 19.65 7.04
C ILE A 290 2.56 18.98 6.19
N PHE A 291 2.19 17.75 6.52
CA PHE A 291 1.14 17.02 5.82
C PHE A 291 -0.23 17.71 5.93
N LEU A 292 -0.63 18.11 7.14
CA LEU A 292 -1.88 18.84 7.37
C LEU A 292 -1.89 20.19 6.66
N LEU A 293 -0.77 20.92 6.72
CA LEU A 293 -0.61 22.20 6.03
C LEU A 293 -0.75 22.00 4.51
N MET A 294 -0.09 21.00 3.93
CA MET A 294 -0.24 20.67 2.51
C MET A 294 -1.70 20.36 2.14
N ALA A 295 -2.36 19.50 2.92
CA ALA A 295 -3.75 19.14 2.67
C ALA A 295 -4.67 20.36 2.70
N ILE A 296 -4.52 21.23 3.71
CA ILE A 296 -5.28 22.49 3.82
C ILE A 296 -4.98 23.40 2.62
N LEU A 297 -3.71 23.56 2.24
CA LEU A 297 -3.33 24.39 1.10
C LEU A 297 -3.94 23.87 -0.21
N TRP A 298 -3.99 22.56 -0.43
CA TRP A 298 -4.63 21.99 -1.63
C TRP A 298 -6.14 22.20 -1.65
N PHE A 299 -6.82 22.02 -0.51
CA PHE A 299 -8.26 22.28 -0.43
C PHE A 299 -8.59 23.77 -0.60
N THR A 300 -7.74 24.66 -0.11
CA THR A 300 -7.94 26.11 -0.15
C THR A 300 -7.39 26.78 -1.41
N ARG A 301 -6.69 26.03 -2.30
CA ARG A 301 -6.09 26.56 -3.53
C ARG A 301 -7.13 27.19 -4.43
N GLU A 302 -8.12 26.40 -4.83
CA GLU A 302 -9.26 26.79 -5.65
C GLU A 302 -10.46 25.92 -5.25
N PRO A 303 -11.15 26.26 -4.15
CA PRO A 303 -12.21 25.44 -3.61
C PRO A 303 -13.51 25.48 -4.45
N GLY A 304 -13.59 26.35 -5.47
CA GLY A 304 -14.75 26.49 -6.36
C GLY A 304 -15.96 27.23 -5.75
N PHE A 305 -16.11 27.25 -4.42
CA PHE A 305 -17.19 27.97 -3.73
C PHE A 305 -16.79 29.36 -3.20
N MET A 306 -15.50 29.62 -3.05
CA MET A 306 -14.91 30.91 -2.67
C MET A 306 -13.64 31.14 -3.48
N PRO A 307 -13.24 32.40 -3.74
CA PRO A 307 -11.94 32.68 -4.36
C PRO A 307 -10.85 32.09 -3.46
N GLY A 308 -10.15 31.09 -3.98
CA GLY A 308 -9.08 30.41 -3.25
C GLY A 308 -7.82 31.27 -3.16
N TRP A 309 -6.84 30.86 -2.37
CA TRP A 309 -5.62 31.66 -2.19
C TRP A 309 -4.83 31.83 -3.50
N ALA A 310 -5.02 30.97 -4.50
CA ALA A 310 -4.43 31.14 -5.83
C ALA A 310 -4.82 32.49 -6.45
N SER A 311 -6.10 32.88 -6.32
CA SER A 311 -6.60 34.17 -6.83
C SER A 311 -6.03 35.40 -6.09
N VAL A 312 -5.48 35.21 -4.89
CA VAL A 312 -4.87 36.29 -4.07
C VAL A 312 -3.37 36.43 -4.37
N ILE A 313 -2.71 35.34 -4.75
CA ILE A 313 -1.26 35.29 -4.95
C ILE A 313 -0.88 35.49 -6.43
N GLY A 314 -1.83 35.34 -7.36
CA GLY A 314 -1.65 35.58 -8.80
C GLY A 314 -1.62 34.28 -9.59
#